data_AF-A0AAV5GTY7-F1
#
_entry.id   AF-A0AAV5GTY7-F1
#
_cell.length_a   1.000
_cell.length_b   1.000
_cell.length_c   1.000
_cell.angle_alpha   90.00
_cell.angle_beta   90.00
_cell.angle_gamma   90.00
#
_symmetry.space_group_name_H-M   'P 1'
#
loop_
_entity.id
_entity.type
_entity.pdbx_description
1 polymer ?
#
loop_
_entity_poly.entity_id
_entity_poly.type
_entity_poly.pdbx_seq_one_letter_code
_entity_poly.pdbx_strand_id
1 'polypeptide(L)'
;MFAAFRTAARVQGARRAFATAAPEAGAAHDFIKAREAVAEHAKHSAELWRKITYYVAFPSIIIGLLNAKSLAEEHEHHLEHIKEENGGELPERIVYVTLYVLPSCESHFNKREKAFPWGDQTPFFNPHVNIAAE
;
A
#
# COMPACT_ATOMS: atom_id res chain seq x y z
N MET A 1 69.22 -44.73 41.44
CA MET A 1 68.92 -43.32 41.12
C MET A 1 68.36 -43.24 39.71
N PHE A 2 67.05 -43.03 39.55
CA PHE A 2 66.47 -42.64 38.26
C PHE A 2 65.55 -41.45 38.54
N ALA A 3 65.97 -40.26 38.13
CA ALA A 3 65.16 -39.04 38.22
C ALA A 3 64.34 -38.90 36.93
N ALA A 4 63.03 -38.88 37.06
CA ALA A 4 62.11 -38.63 35.96
C ALA A 4 62.10 -37.13 35.63
N PHE A 5 62.56 -36.75 34.44
CA PHE A 5 62.33 -35.42 33.90
C PHE A 5 60.90 -35.33 33.35
N ARG A 6 60.06 -34.51 33.98
CA ARG A 6 58.76 -34.12 33.42
C ARG A 6 58.95 -32.89 32.54
N THR A 7 58.88 -33.06 31.23
CA THR A 7 58.78 -31.96 30.27
C THR A 7 57.37 -31.38 30.31
N ALA A 8 57.22 -30.17 30.86
CA ALA A 8 55.97 -29.42 30.79
C ALA A 8 55.84 -28.79 29.39
N ALA A 9 54.96 -29.32 28.54
CA ALA A 9 54.62 -28.69 27.28
C ALA A 9 53.78 -27.44 27.55
N ARG A 10 54.31 -26.26 27.20
CA ARG A 10 53.52 -25.01 27.15
C ARG A 10 52.54 -25.10 25.99
N VAL A 11 51.25 -25.25 26.29
CA VAL A 11 50.19 -25.07 25.31
C VAL A 11 50.14 -23.58 24.96
N GLN A 12 50.69 -23.21 23.80
CA GLN A 12 50.41 -21.90 23.20
C GLN A 12 48.96 -21.92 22.72
N GLY A 13 48.06 -21.36 23.52
CA GLY A 13 46.68 -21.11 23.08
C GLY A 13 46.72 -20.24 21.83
N ALA A 14 46.17 -20.75 20.73
CA ALA A 14 46.05 -20.01 19.48
C ALA A 14 45.20 -18.76 19.73
N ARG A 15 45.84 -17.59 19.85
CA ARG A 15 45.15 -16.31 19.85
C ARG A 15 44.59 -16.13 18.45
N ARG A 16 43.26 -16.20 18.30
CA ARG A 16 42.57 -15.75 17.09
C ARG A 16 42.83 -14.25 16.94
N ALA A 17 43.80 -13.89 16.12
CA ALA A 17 43.93 -12.52 15.64
C ALA A 17 42.72 -12.26 14.73
N PHE A 18 41.81 -11.40 15.15
CA PHE A 18 40.86 -10.80 14.22
C PHE A 18 41.67 -9.92 13.28
N ALA A 19 41.96 -10.42 12.08
CA ALA A 19 42.53 -9.62 11.02
C ALA A 19 41.44 -8.63 10.54
N THR A 20 41.41 -7.44 11.12
CA THR A 20 40.88 -6.29 10.39
C THR A 20 41.89 -6.03 9.29
N ALA A 21 41.63 -6.53 8.07
CA ALA A 21 42.43 -6.19 6.92
C ALA A 21 42.56 -4.67 6.87
N ALA A 22 43.80 -4.16 6.92
CA ALA A 22 44.04 -2.76 6.64
C ALA A 22 43.44 -2.48 5.25
N PRO A 23 42.68 -1.38 5.06
CA PRO A 23 42.09 -1.10 3.77
C PRO A 23 43.21 -1.10 2.73
N GLU A 24 43.10 -1.94 1.71
CA GLU A 24 44.08 -1.97 0.63
C GLU A 24 44.23 -0.56 0.04
N ALA A 25 45.44 -0.20 -0.38
CA ALA A 25 45.81 1.11 -0.92
C ALA A 25 45.18 1.37 -2.31
N GLY A 26 43.85 1.28 -2.36
CA GLY A 26 42.99 1.30 -3.55
C GLY A 26 41.50 1.19 -3.18
N ALA A 27 41.17 0.56 -2.04
CA ALA A 27 39.78 0.37 -1.60
C ALA A 27 39.02 1.70 -1.37
N ALA A 28 39.72 2.73 -0.88
CA ALA A 28 39.14 4.07 -0.76
C ALA A 28 38.90 4.72 -2.13
N HIS A 29 39.83 4.57 -3.07
CA HIS A 29 39.71 5.13 -4.43
C HIS A 29 38.60 4.42 -5.23
N ASP A 30 38.49 3.11 -5.12
CA ASP A 30 37.45 2.31 -5.77
C ASP A 30 36.06 2.63 -5.20
N PHE A 31 35.97 2.85 -3.88
CA PHE A 31 34.74 3.31 -3.26
C PHE A 31 34.29 4.68 -3.77
N ILE A 32 35.21 5.65 -3.86
CA ILE A 32 34.91 6.99 -4.40
C ILE A 32 34.45 6.88 -5.86
N LYS A 33 35.17 6.13 -6.70
CA LYS A 33 34.81 5.91 -8.11
C LYS A 33 33.43 5.24 -8.25
N ALA A 34 33.11 4.28 -7.40
CA ALA A 34 31.79 3.65 -7.39
C ALA A 34 30.68 4.63 -7.02
N ARG A 35 30.91 5.53 -6.04
CA ARG A 35 29.93 6.56 -5.68
C ARG A 35 29.70 7.58 -6.80
N GLU A 36 30.77 8.00 -7.47
CA GLU A 36 30.66 8.88 -8.64
C GLU A 36 29.86 8.22 -9.76
N ALA A 37 30.14 6.96 -10.08
CA ALA A 37 29.38 6.21 -11.07
C ALA A 37 27.88 6.09 -10.71
N VAL A 38 27.56 5.83 -9.44
CA VAL A 38 26.17 5.82 -8.95
C VAL A 38 25.53 7.19 -9.05
N ALA A 39 26.26 8.27 -8.71
CA ALA A 39 25.75 9.62 -8.81
C ALA A 39 25.42 10.01 -10.26
N GLU A 40 26.30 9.69 -11.22
CA GLU A 40 26.05 9.93 -12.65
C GLU A 40 24.90 9.09 -13.19
N HIS A 41 24.81 7.81 -12.81
CA HIS A 41 23.67 6.97 -13.18
C HIS A 41 22.35 7.50 -12.61
N ALA A 42 22.36 7.98 -11.37
CA ALA A 42 21.18 8.56 -10.71
C ALA A 42 20.73 9.85 -11.39
N LYS A 43 21.65 10.72 -11.84
CA LYS A 43 21.31 11.93 -12.61
C LYS A 43 20.56 11.59 -13.89
N HIS A 44 21.09 10.64 -14.69
CA HIS A 44 20.43 10.21 -15.92
C HIS A 44 19.09 9.50 -15.66
N SER A 45 19.02 8.66 -14.63
CA SER A 45 17.79 7.99 -14.24
C SER A 45 16.71 8.98 -13.80
N ALA A 46 17.07 9.97 -12.99
CA ALA A 46 16.15 11.02 -12.54
C ALA A 46 15.63 11.85 -13.72
N GLU A 47 16.50 12.19 -14.68
CA GLU A 47 16.11 12.89 -15.91
C GLU A 47 15.10 12.07 -16.74
N LEU A 48 15.36 10.77 -16.90
CA LEU A 48 14.46 9.86 -17.61
C LEU A 48 13.08 9.81 -16.93
N TRP A 49 13.03 9.58 -15.62
CA TRP A 49 11.77 9.53 -14.87
C TRP A 49 11.01 10.85 -14.92
N ARG A 50 11.71 11.99 -14.83
CA ARG A 50 11.10 13.31 -15.00
C ARG A 50 10.39 13.42 -16.35
N LYS A 51 11.04 13.00 -17.44
CA LYS A 51 10.43 13.01 -18.78
C LYS A 51 9.23 12.08 -18.87
N ILE A 52 9.30 10.87 -18.32
CA ILE A 52 8.16 9.95 -18.31
C ILE A 52 6.98 10.56 -17.53
N THR A 53 7.22 11.19 -16.38
CA THR A 53 6.16 11.89 -15.64
C THR A 53 5.53 13.00 -16.48
N TYR A 54 6.34 13.82 -17.16
CA TYR A 54 5.81 14.95 -17.93
C TYR A 54 5.11 14.55 -19.24
N TYR A 55 5.68 13.60 -19.97
CA TYR A 55 5.21 13.26 -21.32
C TYR A 55 4.28 12.05 -21.36
N VAL A 56 4.22 11.25 -20.31
CA VAL A 56 3.33 10.09 -20.22
C VAL A 56 2.33 10.28 -19.10
N ALA A 57 2.79 10.45 -17.86
CA ALA A 57 1.86 10.45 -16.71
C ALA A 57 0.85 11.60 -16.76
N PHE A 58 1.28 12.86 -16.99
CA PHE A 58 0.33 13.97 -17.07
C PHE A 58 -0.68 13.82 -18.22
N PRO A 59 -0.28 13.53 -19.48
CA PRO A 59 -1.26 13.26 -20.54
C PRO A 59 -2.23 12.12 -20.21
N SER A 60 -1.73 11.02 -19.64
CA SER A 60 -2.60 9.89 -19.23
C SER A 60 -3.60 10.29 -18.16
N ILE A 61 -3.21 11.10 -17.17
CA ILE A 61 -4.11 11.62 -16.15
C ILE A 61 -5.17 12.53 -16.77
N ILE A 62 -4.81 13.40 -17.72
CA ILE A 62 -5.78 14.27 -18.41
C ILE A 62 -6.82 13.44 -19.16
N ILE A 63 -6.39 12.41 -19.89
CA ILE A 63 -7.30 11.51 -20.61
C ILE A 63 -8.22 10.78 -19.62
N GLY A 64 -7.65 10.24 -18.54
CA GLY A 64 -8.42 9.57 -17.48
C GLY A 64 -9.44 10.50 -16.81
N LEU A 65 -9.07 11.76 -16.57
CA LEU A 65 -9.96 12.77 -16.01
C LEU A 65 -11.15 13.05 -16.94
N LEU A 66 -10.90 13.24 -18.24
CA LEU A 66 -11.96 13.48 -19.21
C LEU A 66 -12.92 12.28 -19.31
N ASN A 67 -12.40 11.06 -19.29
CA ASN A 67 -13.23 9.86 -19.27
C ASN A 67 -14.06 9.75 -17.98
N ALA A 68 -13.45 9.98 -16.82
CA ALA A 68 -14.16 9.95 -15.54
C ALA A 68 -15.26 11.02 -15.46
N LYS A 69 -15.03 12.21 -16.03
CA LYS A 69 -16.07 13.26 -16.15
C LYS A 69 -17.24 12.81 -17.02
N SER A 70 -16.97 12.26 -18.21
CA SER A 70 -18.03 11.75 -19.11
C SER A 70 -18.86 10.67 -18.41
N LEU A 71 -18.19 9.74 -17.73
CA LEU A 71 -18.87 8.65 -17.03
C LEU A 71 -19.70 9.15 -15.83
N ALA A 72 -19.25 10.19 -15.13
CA ALA A 72 -20.02 10.81 -14.06
C ALA A 72 -21.28 11.50 -14.59
N GLU A 73 -21.18 12.25 -15.70
CA GLU A 73 -22.31 12.90 -16.37
C GLU A 73 -23.33 11.87 -16.87
N GLU A 74 -22.87 10.76 -17.47
CA GLU A 74 -23.74 9.64 -17.88
C GLU A 74 -24.45 8.99 -16.68
N HIS A 75 -23.76 8.85 -15.55
CA HIS A 75 -24.34 8.29 -14.33
C HIS A 75 -25.44 9.19 -13.75
N GLU A 76 -25.23 10.51 -13.74
CA GLU A 76 -26.23 11.48 -13.30
C GLU A 76 -27.48 11.43 -14.18
N HIS A 77 -27.30 11.43 -15.51
CA HIS A 77 -28.42 11.34 -16.45
C HIS A 77 -29.20 10.02 -16.30
N HIS A 78 -28.51 8.90 -16.06
CA HIS A 78 -29.17 7.63 -15.80
C HIS A 78 -29.99 7.65 -14.49
N LEU A 79 -29.49 8.30 -13.43
CA LEU A 79 -30.24 8.48 -12.19
C LEU A 79 -31.47 9.36 -12.38
N GLU A 80 -31.37 10.42 -13.18
CA GLU A 80 -32.50 11.28 -13.53
C GLU A 80 -33.56 10.50 -14.32
N HIS A 81 -33.15 9.73 -15.33
CA HIS A 81 -34.07 8.89 -16.10
C HIS A 81 -34.80 7.88 -15.20
N ILE A 82 -34.08 7.21 -14.30
CA ILE A 82 -34.68 6.29 -13.31
C ILE A 82 -35.69 7.04 -12.43
N LYS A 83 -35.38 8.26 -11.97
CA LYS A 83 -36.33 9.05 -11.16
C LYS A 83 -37.58 9.38 -11.96
N GLU A 84 -37.43 9.81 -13.21
CA GLU A 84 -38.56 10.13 -14.09
C GLU A 84 -39.48 8.92 -14.31
N GLU A 85 -38.91 7.73 -14.55
CA GLU A 85 -39.67 6.49 -14.72
C GLU A 85 -40.40 6.05 -13.44
N ASN A 86 -39.90 6.43 -12.26
CA ASN A 86 -40.44 6.06 -10.95
C ASN A 86 -41.24 7.21 -10.28
N GLY A 87 -41.75 8.17 -11.06
CA GLY A 87 -42.66 9.21 -10.56
C GLY A 87 -41.97 10.37 -9.83
N GLY A 88 -40.69 10.60 -10.09
CA GLY A 88 -39.88 11.69 -9.55
C GLY A 88 -38.98 11.29 -8.37
N GLU A 89 -39.09 10.05 -7.89
CA GLU A 89 -38.28 9.52 -6.79
C GLU A 89 -37.44 8.32 -7.26
N LEU A 90 -36.31 8.07 -6.60
CA LEU A 90 -35.54 6.86 -6.89
C LEU A 90 -36.35 5.63 -6.44
N PRO A 91 -36.31 4.51 -7.19
CA PRO A 91 -37.04 3.31 -6.83
C PRO A 91 -36.60 2.82 -5.45
N GLU A 92 -37.56 2.28 -4.70
CA GLU A 92 -37.27 1.70 -3.40
C GLU A 92 -36.19 0.62 -3.54
N ARG A 93 -35.09 0.81 -2.82
CA ARG A 93 -33.96 -0.12 -2.89
C ARG A 93 -34.34 -1.38 -2.12
N ILE A 94 -34.55 -2.47 -2.84
CA ILE A 94 -34.90 -3.77 -2.24
C ILE A 94 -33.88 -4.21 -1.19
N VAL A 95 -34.35 -4.40 0.03
CA VAL A 95 -33.59 -4.95 1.15
C VAL A 95 -33.93 -6.44 1.24
N TYR A 96 -33.01 -7.31 0.86
CA TYR A 96 -33.24 -8.76 0.95
C TYR A 96 -33.30 -9.18 2.40
N VAL A 97 -34.50 -9.52 2.87
CA VAL A 97 -34.74 -10.10 4.19
C VAL A 97 -34.55 -11.61 4.15
N THR A 98 -33.72 -12.15 5.04
CA THR A 98 -33.68 -13.60 5.26
C THR A 98 -34.88 -14.02 6.08
N LEU A 99 -35.89 -14.60 5.43
CA LEU A 99 -37.13 -15.12 6.02
C LEU A 99 -36.96 -16.18 7.14
N TYR A 100 -35.73 -16.57 7.54
CA TYR A 100 -35.49 -17.71 8.44
C TYR A 100 -34.31 -17.56 9.44
N VAL A 101 -33.83 -16.37 9.80
CA VAL A 101 -32.74 -16.24 10.80
C VAL A 101 -32.94 -15.04 11.73
N LEU A 102 -33.00 -15.33 13.03
CA LEU A 102 -32.88 -14.50 14.26
C LEU A 102 -33.10 -12.96 14.18
N PRO A 103 -33.86 -12.38 15.14
CA PRO A 103 -34.45 -11.03 15.07
C PRO A 103 -33.47 -9.85 15.24
N SER A 104 -32.16 -10.01 14.99
CA SER A 104 -31.19 -8.92 15.14
C SER A 104 -30.40 -8.58 13.88
N CYS A 105 -30.64 -9.28 12.76
CA CYS A 105 -30.05 -8.94 11.47
C CYS A 105 -30.92 -9.48 10.33
N GLU A 106 -32.07 -8.85 10.13
CA GLU A 106 -33.09 -9.35 9.23
C GLU A 106 -32.70 -9.20 7.74
N SER A 107 -31.66 -8.41 7.40
CA SER A 107 -31.13 -8.24 6.04
C SER A 107 -29.66 -8.63 5.83
N HIS A 108 -29.33 -9.12 4.63
CA HIS A 108 -27.94 -9.22 4.15
C HIS A 108 -27.27 -7.85 3.97
N PHE A 109 -28.06 -6.79 3.75
CA PHE A 109 -27.57 -5.42 3.68
C PHE A 109 -27.52 -4.79 5.06
N ASN A 110 -26.57 -3.87 5.28
CA ASN A 110 -26.39 -3.16 6.55
C ASN A 110 -26.28 -4.04 7.80
N LYS A 111 -25.87 -5.31 7.66
CA LYS A 111 -25.63 -6.20 8.81
C LYS A 111 -24.68 -5.55 9.83
N ARG A 112 -25.05 -5.61 11.10
CA ARG A 112 -24.22 -5.18 12.25
C ARG A 112 -24.17 -6.32 13.26
N GLU A 113 -22.96 -6.79 13.56
CA GLU A 113 -22.74 -7.73 14.68
C GLU A 113 -22.42 -6.99 15.99
N LYS A 114 -21.88 -5.78 15.88
CA LYS A 114 -21.59 -4.87 16.99
C LYS A 114 -21.86 -3.44 16.54
N ALA A 115 -22.34 -2.61 17.47
CA ALA A 115 -22.52 -1.17 17.24
C ALA A 115 -21.15 -0.48 17.05
N PHE A 116 -21.11 0.56 16.23
CA PHE A 116 -19.91 1.38 16.11
C PHE A 116 -19.76 2.29 17.34
N PRO A 117 -18.52 2.68 17.70
CA PRO A 117 -18.28 3.51 18.87
C PRO A 117 -18.66 5.00 18.70
N TRP A 118 -19.10 5.45 17.51
CA TRP A 118 -19.43 6.85 17.21
C TRP A 118 -20.89 7.10 16.77
N GLY A 119 -21.69 6.04 16.59
CA GLY A 119 -23.09 6.13 16.11
C GLY A 119 -23.41 5.03 15.09
N ASP A 120 -24.68 4.92 14.66
CA ASP A 120 -25.16 3.74 13.92
C ASP A 120 -24.69 3.68 12.45
N GLN A 121 -24.31 4.83 11.89
CA GLN A 121 -23.92 4.98 10.48
C GLN A 121 -22.40 4.93 10.27
N THR A 122 -22.00 4.59 9.04
CA THR A 122 -20.58 4.56 8.64
C THR A 122 -20.01 5.98 8.50
N PRO A 123 -18.68 6.17 8.58
CA PRO A 123 -18.06 7.50 8.45
C PRO A 123 -18.31 8.18 7.09
N PHE A 124 -18.58 7.40 6.04
CA PHE A 124 -18.92 7.89 4.70
C PHE A 124 -20.38 7.60 4.36
N PHE A 125 -21.27 7.67 5.35
CA PHE A 125 -22.69 7.49 5.14
C PHE A 125 -23.28 8.69 4.39
N ASN A 126 -23.91 8.43 3.25
CA ASN A 126 -24.65 9.45 2.50
C ASN A 126 -26.14 9.05 2.44
N PRO A 127 -27.05 9.86 3.03
CA PRO A 127 -28.48 9.53 3.12
C PRO A 127 -29.18 9.48 1.75
N HIS A 128 -28.58 10.04 0.70
CA HIS A 128 -29.14 9.99 -0.65
C HIS A 128 -28.91 8.65 -1.36
N VAL A 129 -27.94 7.84 -0.91
CA VAL A 129 -27.55 6.59 -1.58
C VAL A 129 -27.59 5.38 -0.66
N ASN A 130 -27.29 5.57 0.63
CA ASN A 130 -27.24 4.52 1.63
C ASN A 130 -28.56 4.47 2.41
N ILE A 131 -29.06 3.26 2.61
CA ILE A 131 -30.18 3.01 3.53
C ILE A 131 -29.62 3.10 4.96
N ALA A 132 -30.33 3.77 5.87
CA ALA A 132 -29.93 3.79 7.28
C ALA A 132 -30.01 2.36 7.86
N ALA A 133 -29.03 1.99 8.68
CA ALA A 133 -29.23 0.84 9.57
C ALA A 133 -30.35 1.18 10.57
N GLU A 134 -31.35 0.31 10.68
CA GLU A 134 -32.42 0.33 11.70
C GLU A 134 -31.99 -0.40 12.98
#